data_AF-A0A1B6GZZ1-F1
#
_entry.id   AF-A0A1B6GZZ1-F1
#
_cell.length_a   1.000
_cell.length_b   1.000
_cell.length_c   1.000
_cell.angle_alpha   90.00
_cell.angle_beta   90.00
_cell.angle_gamma   90.00
#
_symmetry.space_group_name_H-M   'P 1'
#
loop_
_entity.id
_entity.type
_entity.pdbx_description
1 polymer ?
#
loop_
_entity_poly.entity_id
_entity_poly.type
_entity_poly.pdbx_seq_one_letter_code
_entity_poly.pdbx_strand_id
1 'polypeptide(L)'
;AVGCVIDLTFKVLRGDIRNGFAFVRPPGHHADSSNAMGFCYFNSVAIAAKLARREFALKRILIFDWDIHHGNGTQNIFYDDSSVLVISIHRYDGGNFFPGTGSIDECGVNRGVGFNVNIAWTGGLDP
;
A
#
# COMPACT_ATOMS: atom_id res chain seq x y z
N ALA A 1 -12.64 -9.99 -1.85
CA ALA A 1 -11.23 -9.54 -1.92
C ALA A 1 -10.57 -9.55 -0.55
N VAL A 2 -10.92 -8.63 0.36
CA VAL A 2 -10.25 -8.43 1.67
C VAL A 2 -10.04 -9.74 2.44
N GLY A 3 -11.10 -10.53 2.66
CA GLY A 3 -11.00 -11.81 3.39
C GLY A 3 -10.01 -12.81 2.78
N CYS A 4 -9.92 -12.88 1.45
CA CYS A 4 -8.97 -13.77 0.77
C CYS A 4 -7.51 -13.34 1.00
N VAL A 5 -7.24 -12.03 1.00
CA VAL A 5 -5.89 -11.49 1.27
C VAL A 5 -5.51 -11.73 2.73
N ILE A 6 -6.46 -11.57 3.67
CA ILE A 6 -6.25 -11.89 5.09
C ILE A 6 -5.93 -13.38 5.26
N ASP A 7 -6.75 -14.28 4.72
CA ASP A 7 -6.55 -15.73 4.84
C ASP A 7 -5.18 -16.16 4.32
N LEU A 8 -4.79 -15.68 3.13
CA LEU A 8 -3.49 -15.96 2.55
C LEU A 8 -2.34 -15.44 3.42
N THR A 9 -2.45 -14.20 3.90
CA THR A 9 -1.46 -13.58 4.78
C THR A 9 -1.28 -14.39 6.06
N PHE A 10 -2.39 -14.83 6.67
CA PHE A 10 -2.36 -15.58 7.91
C PHE A 10 -1.79 -16.98 7.74
N LYS A 11 -2.11 -17.68 6.64
CA LYS A 11 -1.51 -18.99 6.33
C LYS A 11 0.00 -18.90 6.15
N VAL A 12 0.49 -17.84 5.50
CA VAL A 12 1.94 -17.59 5.40
C VAL A 12 2.56 -17.34 6.78
N LEU A 13 1.94 -16.47 7.60
CA LEU A 13 2.47 -16.12 8.92
C LEU A 13 2.42 -17.27 9.94
N ARG A 14 1.47 -18.20 9.81
CA ARG A 14 1.40 -19.43 10.61
C ARG A 14 2.41 -20.49 10.19
N GLY A 15 2.99 -20.35 8.99
CA GLY A 15 3.87 -21.36 8.42
C GLY A 15 3.14 -22.52 7.73
N ASP A 16 1.83 -22.41 7.52
CA ASP A 16 1.03 -23.43 6.81
C ASP A 16 1.47 -23.55 5.34
N ILE A 17 1.89 -22.42 4.75
CA ILE A 17 2.44 -22.31 3.39
C ILE A 17 3.63 -21.36 3.38
N ARG A 18 4.55 -21.55 2.42
CA ARG A 18 5.76 -20.72 2.30
C ARG A 18 5.47 -19.30 1.80
N ASN A 19 4.57 -19.17 0.83
CA ASN A 19 4.24 -17.92 0.15
C ASN A 19 2.85 -18.03 -0.50
N GLY A 20 2.39 -16.96 -1.17
CA GLY A 20 1.09 -16.94 -1.80
C GLY A 20 0.89 -15.80 -2.79
N PHE A 21 -0.09 -15.96 -3.68
CA PHE A 21 -0.61 -14.92 -4.56
C PHE A 21 -2.14 -14.92 -4.50
N ALA A 22 -2.76 -13.75 -4.28
CA ALA A 22 -4.21 -13.63 -4.17
C ALA A 22 -4.80 -13.03 -5.46
N PHE A 23 -5.50 -13.85 -6.25
CA PHE A 23 -6.28 -13.36 -7.40
C PHE A 23 -7.62 -12.79 -6.92
N VAL A 24 -7.67 -11.48 -6.71
CA VAL A 24 -8.84 -10.82 -6.10
C VAL A 24 -9.30 -9.60 -6.88
N ARG A 25 -10.61 -9.32 -6.79
CA ARG A 25 -11.24 -8.07 -7.23
C ARG A 25 -12.36 -7.65 -6.26
N PRO A 26 -12.78 -6.38 -6.23
CA PRO A 26 -12.12 -5.19 -6.82
C PRO A 26 -10.72 -4.91 -6.22
N PRO A 27 -9.92 -3.99 -6.79
CA PRO A 27 -8.65 -3.54 -6.19
C PRO A 27 -8.88 -2.81 -4.86
N GLY A 28 -7.80 -2.40 -4.18
CA GLY A 28 -7.89 -1.79 -2.85
C GLY A 28 -7.00 -0.59 -2.55
N HIS A 29 -5.87 -0.41 -3.24
CA HIS A 29 -4.83 0.52 -2.78
C HIS A 29 -5.18 2.03 -2.82
N HIS A 30 -6.25 2.42 -3.53
CA HIS A 30 -6.74 3.80 -3.55
C HIS A 30 -7.78 4.12 -2.47
N ALA A 31 -8.32 3.10 -1.79
CA ALA A 31 -9.29 3.30 -0.72
C ALA A 31 -8.57 3.71 0.57
N ASP A 32 -8.90 4.87 1.12
CA ASP A 32 -8.42 5.32 2.43
C ASP A 32 -9.46 5.03 3.54
N SER A 33 -9.30 5.63 4.72
CA SER A 33 -10.20 5.39 5.86
C SER A 33 -11.62 5.90 5.66
N SER A 34 -11.87 6.79 4.69
CA SER A 34 -13.13 7.52 4.57
C SER A 34 -13.61 7.71 3.14
N ASN A 35 -12.83 7.30 2.13
CA ASN A 35 -13.15 7.48 0.73
C ASN A 35 -12.87 6.22 -0.11
N ALA A 36 -13.83 5.90 -0.98
CA ALA A 36 -13.69 4.90 -2.04
C ALA A 36 -13.42 5.62 -3.38
N MET A 37 -12.40 5.19 -4.12
CA MET A 37 -12.04 5.79 -5.42
C MET A 37 -11.21 4.82 -6.27
N GLY A 38 -11.04 5.09 -7.56
CA GLY A 38 -10.19 4.25 -8.44
C GLY A 38 -10.59 2.77 -8.41
N PHE A 39 -11.90 2.49 -8.42
CA PHE A 39 -12.49 1.14 -8.26
C PHE A 39 -12.23 0.45 -6.91
N CYS A 40 -11.57 1.10 -5.96
CA CYS A 40 -11.23 0.58 -4.65
C CYS A 40 -12.27 1.02 -3.61
N TYR A 41 -12.88 0.05 -2.91
CA TYR A 41 -13.82 0.31 -1.81
C TYR A 41 -13.19 0.04 -0.44
N PHE A 42 -12.35 -1.00 -0.35
CA PHE A 42 -11.64 -1.38 0.86
C PHE A 42 -10.20 -1.75 0.52
N ASN A 43 -9.25 -1.24 1.30
CA ASN A 43 -7.84 -1.53 1.09
C ASN A 43 -7.44 -2.90 1.67
N SER A 44 -7.56 -3.93 0.84
CA SER A 44 -7.31 -5.33 1.23
C SER A 44 -5.91 -5.53 1.83
N VAL A 45 -4.87 -4.88 1.26
CA VAL A 45 -3.49 -4.98 1.71
C VAL A 45 -3.30 -4.27 3.05
N ALA A 46 -3.79 -3.04 3.19
CA ALA A 46 -3.66 -2.29 4.43
C ALA A 46 -4.41 -2.95 5.60
N ILE A 47 -5.61 -3.50 5.34
CA ILE A 47 -6.38 -4.25 6.34
C ILE A 47 -5.62 -5.51 6.76
N ALA A 48 -5.10 -6.29 5.81
CA ALA A 48 -4.31 -7.48 6.11
C ALA A 48 -3.05 -7.14 6.93
N ALA A 49 -2.33 -6.07 6.59
CA ALA A 49 -1.17 -5.61 7.34
C ALA A 49 -1.53 -5.20 8.79
N LYS A 50 -2.60 -4.43 8.99
CA LYS A 50 -3.06 -4.02 10.34
C LYS A 50 -3.46 -5.23 11.19
N LEU A 51 -4.21 -6.18 10.62
CA LEU A 51 -4.62 -7.39 11.31
C LEU A 51 -3.43 -8.30 11.60
N ALA A 52 -2.55 -8.54 10.63
CA ALA A 52 -1.33 -9.32 10.82
C ALA A 52 -0.46 -8.75 11.94
N ARG A 53 -0.29 -7.42 11.99
CA ARG A 53 0.45 -6.77 13.07
C ARG A 53 -0.16 -7.03 14.44
N ARG A 54 -1.48 -6.91 14.55
CA ARG A 54 -2.22 -7.11 15.80
C ARG A 54 -2.17 -8.57 16.27
N GLU A 55 -2.43 -9.52 15.38
CA GLU A 55 -2.57 -10.94 15.73
C GLU A 55 -1.23 -11.66 15.91
N PHE A 56 -0.17 -11.23 15.19
CA PHE A 56 1.14 -11.89 15.20
C PHE A 56 2.25 -11.03 15.83
N ALA A 57 1.89 -9.92 16.47
CA ALA A 57 2.83 -8.99 17.12
C ALA A 57 4.03 -8.58 16.23
N LEU A 58 3.78 -8.41 14.92
CA LEU A 58 4.83 -8.07 13.97
C LEU A 58 5.41 -6.69 14.30
N LYS A 59 6.75 -6.61 14.38
CA LYS A 59 7.44 -5.35 14.69
C LYS A 59 7.63 -4.47 13.47
N ARG A 60 7.69 -5.07 12.28
CA ARG A 60 7.97 -4.40 11.00
C ARG A 60 7.23 -5.11 9.87
N ILE A 61 6.64 -4.33 8.97
CA ILE A 61 5.99 -4.80 7.74
C ILE A 61 6.52 -3.95 6.58
N LEU A 62 6.76 -4.56 5.43
CA LEU A 62 7.00 -3.87 4.17
C LEU A 62 5.77 -4.05 3.28
N ILE A 63 5.26 -2.96 2.72
CA ILE A 63 4.30 -2.98 1.62
C ILE A 63 5.01 -2.39 0.40
N PHE A 64 5.17 -3.22 -0.63
CA PHE A 64 5.69 -2.79 -1.92
C PHE A 64 4.54 -2.76 -2.92
N ASP A 65 4.21 -1.57 -3.41
CA ASP A 65 3.17 -1.32 -4.40
C ASP A 65 3.82 -1.05 -5.76
N TRP A 66 3.57 -1.95 -6.71
CA TRP A 66 4.07 -1.86 -8.08
C TRP A 66 3.00 -1.57 -9.12
N ASP A 67 1.77 -1.26 -8.70
CA ASP A 67 0.76 -0.78 -9.64
C ASP A 67 1.24 0.52 -10.29
N ILE A 68 0.89 0.76 -11.55
CA ILE A 68 1.35 1.95 -12.26
C ILE A 68 0.82 3.25 -11.63
N HIS A 69 -0.26 3.18 -10.85
CA HIS A 69 -0.82 4.31 -10.11
C HIS A 69 -0.35 4.30 -8.65
N HIS A 70 -0.16 5.50 -8.09
CA HIS A 70 0.18 5.63 -6.68
C HIS A 70 -0.92 5.06 -5.76
N GLY A 71 -0.53 4.18 -4.83
CA GLY A 71 -1.40 3.61 -3.79
C GLY A 71 -1.73 4.60 -2.66
N ASN A 72 -2.39 5.72 -2.98
CA ASN A 72 -2.69 6.82 -2.06
C ASN A 72 -3.41 6.40 -0.78
N GLY A 73 -4.32 5.42 -0.86
CA GLY A 73 -5.03 4.91 0.31
C GLY A 73 -4.09 4.17 1.25
N THR A 74 -3.19 3.34 0.70
CA THR A 74 -2.17 2.63 1.48
C THR A 74 -1.20 3.60 2.14
N GLN A 75 -0.69 4.60 1.41
CA GLN A 75 0.17 5.66 1.95
C GLN A 75 -0.53 6.36 3.13
N ASN A 76 -1.75 6.87 2.93
CA ASN A 76 -2.47 7.63 3.95
C ASN A 76 -2.71 6.83 5.24
N ILE A 77 -3.02 5.53 5.11
CA ILE A 77 -3.30 4.66 6.26
C ILE A 77 -2.08 4.46 7.18
N PHE A 78 -0.86 4.52 6.63
CA PHE A 78 0.39 4.26 7.35
C PHE A 78 1.32 5.48 7.45
N TYR A 79 0.85 6.68 7.09
CA TYR A 79 1.71 7.85 6.92
C TYR A 79 2.44 8.32 8.20
N ASP A 80 1.89 8.00 9.38
CA ASP A 80 2.51 8.23 10.71
C ASP A 80 3.11 6.94 11.33
N ASP A 81 3.08 5.81 10.62
CA ASP A 81 3.38 4.50 11.21
C ASP A 81 4.78 4.00 10.86
N SER A 82 5.73 4.25 11.76
CA SER A 82 7.11 3.76 11.62
C SER A 82 7.29 2.24 11.67
N SER A 83 6.22 1.46 11.91
CA SER A 83 6.28 -0.01 11.86
C SER A 83 5.96 -0.58 10.48
N VAL A 84 5.51 0.26 9.54
CA VAL A 84 5.17 -0.15 8.17
C VAL A 84 5.93 0.73 7.20
N LEU A 85 6.86 0.14 6.46
CA LEU A 85 7.49 0.82 5.32
C LEU A 85 6.58 0.65 4.10
N VAL A 86 6.10 1.76 3.55
CA VAL A 86 5.34 1.79 2.29
C VAL A 86 6.28 2.28 1.20
N ILE A 87 6.43 1.48 0.15
CA ILE A 87 7.18 1.85 -1.05
C ILE A 87 6.21 1.73 -2.22
N SER A 88 6.09 2.80 -3.02
CA SER A 88 5.34 2.78 -4.27
C SER A 88 6.24 3.18 -5.43
N ILE A 89 6.25 2.37 -6.50
CA ILE A 89 6.71 2.80 -7.82
C ILE A 89 5.46 3.16 -8.62
N HIS A 90 5.43 4.34 -9.24
CA HIS A 90 4.25 4.76 -10.01
C HIS A 90 4.60 5.85 -10.99
N ARG A 91 3.76 5.99 -12.02
CA ARG A 91 3.77 7.16 -12.89
C ARG A 91 3.15 8.33 -12.15
N TYR A 92 3.88 9.44 -12.10
CA TYR A 92 3.48 10.66 -11.39
C TYR A 92 3.33 11.86 -12.32
N ASP A 93 4.31 12.09 -13.21
CA ASP A 93 4.31 13.19 -14.18
C ASP A 93 3.94 14.55 -13.58
N GLY A 94 4.58 14.90 -12.45
CA GLY A 94 4.30 16.16 -11.74
C GLY A 94 2.87 16.26 -11.20
N GLY A 95 2.24 15.14 -10.87
CA GLY A 95 0.86 15.07 -10.39
C GLY A 95 -0.20 15.01 -11.49
N ASN A 96 0.20 14.87 -12.76
CA ASN A 96 -0.73 14.85 -13.91
C ASN A 96 -1.17 13.43 -14.31
N PHE A 97 -0.74 12.39 -13.60
CA PHE A 97 -1.23 11.02 -13.78
C PHE A 97 -2.08 10.60 -12.58
N PHE A 98 -3.18 9.87 -12.80
CA PHE A 98 -4.06 9.44 -11.72
C PHE A 98 -3.29 8.66 -10.64
N PRO A 99 -3.52 8.90 -9.34
CA PRO A 99 -4.49 9.81 -8.72
C PRO A 99 -3.97 11.26 -8.48
N GLY A 100 -2.76 11.59 -8.95
CA GLY A 100 -2.13 12.91 -8.80
C GLY A 100 -1.38 13.13 -7.48
N THR A 101 -1.34 12.12 -6.62
CA THR A 101 -0.58 12.12 -5.34
C THR A 101 0.67 11.26 -5.46
N GLY A 102 1.50 11.23 -4.42
CA GLY A 102 2.69 10.38 -4.39
C GLY A 102 3.96 11.10 -4.85
N SER A 103 4.09 12.40 -4.57
CA SER A 103 5.32 13.13 -4.86
C SER A 103 6.52 12.55 -4.08
N ILE A 104 7.73 12.81 -4.57
CA ILE A 104 8.98 12.36 -3.91
C ILE A 104 9.19 12.99 -2.53
N ASP A 105 8.53 14.12 -2.24
CA ASP A 105 8.64 14.85 -0.98
C ASP A 105 7.69 14.30 0.10
N GLU A 106 6.75 13.43 -0.27
CA GLU A 106 5.80 12.78 0.64
C GLU A 106 6.49 11.64 1.42
N CYS A 107 7.31 11.98 2.42
CA CYS A 107 8.15 11.04 3.16
C CYS A 107 7.54 10.53 4.48
N GLY A 108 6.24 10.71 4.71
CA GLY A 108 5.58 10.42 5.99
C GLY A 108 5.53 11.61 6.94
N VAL A 109 4.88 11.44 8.09
CA VAL A 109 4.71 12.48 9.14
C VAL A 109 5.03 11.92 10.51
N ASN A 110 5.33 12.81 11.46
CA ASN A 110 5.53 12.46 12.87
C ASN A 110 6.52 11.29 13.03
N ARG A 111 6.06 10.13 13.51
CA ARG A 111 6.92 8.96 13.70
C ARG A 111 7.22 8.24 12.39
N GLY A 112 6.33 8.36 11.40
CA GLY A 112 6.43 7.74 10.08
C GLY A 112 7.38 8.44 9.10
N VAL A 113 8.03 9.56 9.47
CA VAL A 113 9.01 10.22 8.61
C VAL A 113 10.13 9.23 8.23
N GLY A 114 10.36 9.06 6.93
CA GLY A 114 11.32 8.10 6.36
C GLY A 114 10.75 6.70 6.10
N PHE A 115 9.48 6.45 6.45
CA PHE A 115 8.80 5.16 6.25
C PHE A 115 7.76 5.17 5.12
N ASN A 116 7.70 6.27 4.36
CA ASN A 116 7.00 6.33 3.08
C ASN A 116 7.99 6.72 1.99
N VAL A 117 8.07 5.92 0.92
CA VAL A 117 9.00 6.12 -0.19
C VAL A 117 8.25 6.07 -1.50
N ASN A 118 8.18 7.23 -2.16
CA ASN A 118 7.59 7.34 -3.49
C ASN A 118 8.69 7.39 -4.55
N ILE A 119 8.73 6.37 -5.39
CA ILE A 119 9.54 6.33 -6.62
C ILE A 119 8.62 6.83 -7.74
N ALA A 120 8.49 8.16 -7.81
CA ALA A 120 7.54 8.87 -8.63
C ALA A 120 8.12 9.18 -10.03
N TRP A 121 7.79 8.36 -11.02
CA TRP A 121 8.29 8.56 -12.39
C TRP A 121 7.68 9.81 -13.03
N THR A 122 8.54 10.68 -13.51
CA THR A 122 8.19 11.91 -14.22
C THR A 122 9.00 11.97 -15.51
N GLY A 123 8.41 12.51 -16.58
CA GLY A 123 9.03 12.60 -17.89
C GLY A 123 8.10 12.23 -19.04
N GLY A 124 6.85 11.87 -18.75
CA GLY A 124 5.88 11.44 -19.74
C GLY A 124 6.20 10.05 -20.27
N LEU A 125 6.00 9.88 -21.58
CA LEU A 125 6.24 8.62 -22.30
C LEU A 125 7.37 8.74 -23.31
N ASP A 126 8.14 9.83 -23.24
CA ASP A 126 9.28 10.07 -24.12
C ASP A 126 10.50 9.31 -23.54
N PRO A 127 11.03 8.30 -24.27
CA PRO A 127 12.10 7.42 -23.79
C PRO A 127 13.50 8.05 -23.80
#